data_AF-A0A4Y2BBW8-F1
#
_entry.id   AF-A0A4Y2BBW8-F1
#
_cell.length_a   1.000
_cell.length_b   1.000
_cell.length_c   1.000
_cell.angle_alpha   90.00
_cell.angle_beta   90.00
_cell.angle_gamma   90.00
#
_symmetry.space_group_name_H-M   'P 1'
#
loop_
_entity.id
_entity.type
_entity.pdbx_description
1 polymer ?
#
loop_
_entity_poly.entity_id
_entity_poly.type
_entity_poly.pdbx_seq_one_letter_code
_entity_poly.pdbx_strand_id
1 'polypeptide(L)'
;MKRGEFHWSPETEGLALGAVYYGQLFGFMPGGRMAEVYGGKRTLIAFIFMASLCTAAVPFAARFSVHLFIACRFLIGVGTAPVIPVLFHLISRWIPESERSFNASFILAGYGVGTFLSFLTSGMLCASEFLGGWPSVFYIGGNQSIGQYLSVHKDSFSNPPTSKRLEEAVVGDWPKMIKFKAL
;
A
#
# COMPACT_ATOMS: atom_id res chain seq x y z
N MET A 1 -10.17 0.38 31.32
CA MET A 1 -9.17 0.08 30.27
C MET A 1 -8.60 -1.30 30.55
N LYS A 2 -8.74 -2.27 29.62
CA LYS A 2 -8.09 -3.58 29.76
C LYS A 2 -6.57 -3.34 29.75
N ARG A 3 -5.82 -3.87 30.73
CA ARG A 3 -4.35 -3.84 30.70
C ARG A 3 -3.87 -4.70 29.52
N GLY A 4 -2.90 -4.20 28.75
CA GLY A 4 -2.34 -4.92 27.60
C GLY A 4 -1.71 -6.25 28.03
N GLU A 5 -1.76 -7.25 27.15
CA GLU A 5 -1.20 -8.60 27.38
C GLU A 5 0.32 -8.58 27.60
N PHE A 6 1.01 -7.53 27.12
CA PHE A 6 2.45 -7.36 27.24
C PHE A 6 2.81 -6.19 28.16
N HIS A 7 3.75 -6.43 29.07
CA HIS A 7 4.36 -5.42 29.93
C HIS A 7 5.63 -4.87 29.27
N TRP A 8 5.48 -4.01 28.28
CA TRP A 8 6.61 -3.34 27.63
C TRP A 8 6.88 -1.98 28.26
N SER A 9 8.14 -1.54 28.23
CA SER A 9 8.50 -0.20 28.67
C SER A 9 8.05 0.83 27.62
N PRO A 10 7.74 2.08 28.01
CA PRO A 10 7.37 3.14 27.07
C PRO A 10 8.41 3.36 25.97
N GLU A 11 9.69 3.15 26.27
CA GLU A 11 10.79 3.24 25.30
C GLU A 11 10.68 2.15 24.23
N THR A 12 10.27 0.93 24.62
CA THR A 12 10.09 -0.20 23.71
C THR A 12 8.90 0.01 22.79
N GLU A 13 7.79 0.51 23.33
CA GLU A 13 6.60 0.86 22.54
C GLU A 13 6.92 1.98 21.55
N GLY A 14 7.63 3.02 22.00
CA GLY A 14 8.10 4.11 21.16
C GLY A 14 9.03 3.61 20.04
N LEU A 15 9.94 2.69 20.34
CA LEU A 15 10.82 2.07 19.36
C LEU A 15 10.04 1.25 18.33
N ALA A 16 9.03 0.49 18.76
CA ALA A 16 8.20 -0.31 17.84
C ALA A 16 7.29 0.53 16.93
N LEU A 17 6.84 1.70 17.41
CA LEU A 17 6.15 2.70 16.58
C LEU A 17 7.14 3.34 15.60
N GLY A 18 8.30 3.78 16.11
CA GLY A 18 9.38 4.38 15.32
C GLY A 18 9.93 3.47 14.23
N ALA A 19 10.03 2.17 14.49
CA ALA A 19 10.56 1.16 13.56
C ALA A 19 9.87 1.18 12.20
N VAL A 20 8.56 1.45 12.16
CA VAL A 20 7.83 1.59 10.89
C VAL A 20 8.36 2.78 10.09
N TYR A 21 8.50 3.93 10.74
CA TYR A 21 8.97 5.15 10.08
C TYR A 21 10.41 5.01 9.59
N TYR A 22 11.28 4.40 10.40
CA TYR A 22 12.64 4.05 9.97
C TYR A 22 12.59 3.10 8.76
N GLY A 23 11.76 2.07 8.80
CA GLY A 23 11.54 1.17 7.67
C GLY A 23 11.08 1.90 6.42
N GLN A 24 10.18 2.88 6.55
CA GLN A 24 9.71 3.68 5.41
C GLN A 24 10.83 4.50 4.78
N LEU A 25 11.65 5.17 5.59
CA LEU A 25 12.81 5.93 5.12
C LEU A 25 13.75 5.04 4.28
N PHE A 26 14.02 3.84 4.77
CA PHE A 26 14.82 2.85 4.04
C PHE A 26 14.10 2.29 2.82
N GLY A 27 12.78 2.13 2.86
CA GLY A 27 11.99 1.55 1.77
C GLY A 27 11.79 2.47 0.57
N PHE A 28 11.84 3.80 0.75
CA PHE A 28 11.69 4.75 -0.35
C PHE A 28 12.77 4.61 -1.43
N MET A 29 14.04 4.50 -1.03
CA MET A 29 15.17 4.36 -1.95
C MET A 29 15.13 3.09 -2.84
N PRO A 30 15.04 1.87 -2.29
CA PRO A 30 14.96 0.65 -3.09
C PRO A 30 13.63 0.54 -3.82
N GLY A 31 12.54 1.03 -3.21
CA GLY A 31 11.22 1.05 -3.84
C GLY A 31 11.18 1.91 -5.10
N GLY A 32 11.79 3.10 -5.07
CA GLY A 32 11.90 3.98 -6.24
C GLY A 32 12.71 3.35 -7.37
N ARG A 33 13.92 2.87 -7.06
CA ARG A 33 14.80 2.25 -8.06
C ARG A 33 14.20 0.98 -8.68
N MET A 34 13.53 0.14 -7.88
CA MET A 34 12.83 -1.03 -8.40
C MET A 34 11.63 -0.67 -9.27
N ALA A 35 10.89 0.40 -8.93
CA ALA A 35 9.77 0.87 -9.75
C ALA A 35 10.21 1.36 -11.13
N GLU A 36 11.39 1.98 -11.24
CA GLU A 36 11.98 2.40 -12.51
C GLU A 36 12.42 1.21 -13.37
N VAL A 37 13.10 0.23 -12.76
CA VAL A 37 13.71 -0.90 -13.50
C VAL A 37 12.70 -2.00 -13.82
N TYR A 38 11.87 -2.41 -12.85
CA TYR A 38 10.93 -3.53 -12.97
C TYR A 38 9.49 -3.10 -13.25
N GLY A 39 9.23 -1.79 -13.25
CA GLY A 39 7.91 -1.20 -13.41
C GLY A 39 7.19 -1.02 -12.08
N GLY A 40 6.44 0.09 -11.97
CA GLY A 40 5.71 0.46 -10.75
C GLY A 40 4.76 -0.62 -10.25
N LYS A 41 3.95 -1.21 -11.14
CA LYS A 41 2.95 -2.24 -10.76
C LYS A 41 3.57 -3.46 -10.08
N ARG A 42 4.64 -4.03 -10.65
CA ARG A 42 5.31 -5.23 -10.10
C ARG A 42 6.00 -4.93 -8.77
N THR A 43 6.60 -3.75 -8.67
CA THR A 43 7.26 -3.29 -7.45
C THR A 43 6.25 -3.12 -6.31
N LEU A 44 5.12 -2.45 -6.57
CA LEU A 44 4.03 -2.30 -5.59
C LEU A 44 3.53 -3.66 -5.07
N ILE A 45 3.29 -4.59 -5.99
CA ILE A 45 2.82 -5.94 -5.71
C ILE A 45 3.80 -6.69 -4.79
N ALA A 46 5.10 -6.70 -5.12
CA ALA A 46 6.11 -7.39 -4.32
C ALA A 46 6.26 -6.80 -2.91
N PHE A 47 6.28 -5.47 -2.79
CA PHE A 47 6.43 -4.77 -1.52
C PHE A 47 5.22 -4.93 -0.60
N ILE A 48 4.00 -4.81 -1.15
CA ILE A 48 2.76 -5.05 -0.41
C ILE A 48 2.70 -6.51 0.04
N PHE A 49 3.09 -7.46 -0.80
CA PHE A 49 3.12 -8.88 -0.42
C PHE A 49 4.03 -9.14 0.78
N MET A 50 5.26 -8.61 0.72
CA MET A 50 6.21 -8.69 1.84
C MET A 50 5.65 -8.04 3.12
N ALA A 51 5.06 -6.83 3.02
CA ALA A 51 4.42 -6.16 4.15
C ALA A 51 3.27 -6.99 4.73
N SER A 52 2.47 -7.65 3.88
CA SER A 52 1.33 -8.45 4.29
C SER A 52 1.75 -9.69 5.07
N LEU A 53 2.76 -10.40 4.59
CA LEU A 53 3.34 -11.55 5.29
C LEU A 53 3.89 -11.15 6.66
N CYS A 54 4.63 -10.03 6.70
CA CYS A 54 5.16 -9.51 7.96
C CYS A 54 4.04 -9.11 8.92
N THR A 55 2.96 -8.48 8.42
CA THR A 55 1.78 -8.08 9.20
C THR A 55 1.07 -9.28 9.81
N ALA A 56 0.87 -10.35 9.03
CA ALA A 56 0.29 -11.59 9.55
C ALA A 56 1.20 -12.29 10.57
N ALA A 57 2.53 -12.12 10.46
CA ALA A 57 3.50 -12.67 11.41
C ALA A 57 3.64 -11.86 12.71
N VAL A 58 3.19 -10.59 12.76
CA VAL A 58 3.24 -9.72 13.95
C VAL A 58 2.73 -10.38 15.23
N PRO A 59 1.51 -10.96 15.28
CA PRO A 59 0.99 -11.55 16.51
C PRO A 59 1.81 -12.74 17.02
N PHE A 60 2.40 -13.51 16.11
CA PHE A 60 3.33 -14.58 16.46
C PHE A 60 4.67 -14.01 16.98
N ALA A 61 5.21 -13.02 16.28
CA ALA A 61 6.46 -12.36 16.64
C ALA A 61 6.40 -11.71 18.03
N ALA A 62 5.27 -11.05 18.37
CA ALA A 62 5.05 -10.42 19.67
C ALA A 62 5.13 -11.41 20.84
N ARG A 63 4.69 -12.66 20.64
CA ARG A 63 4.72 -13.71 21.67
C ARG A 63 6.10 -14.35 21.84
N PHE A 64 6.91 -14.37 20.78
CA PHE A 64 8.25 -14.96 20.82
C PHE A 64 9.31 -13.99 21.34
N SER A 65 9.38 -12.78 20.79
CA SER A 65 10.40 -11.80 21.16
C SER A 65 10.05 -10.39 20.70
N VAL A 66 10.29 -9.42 21.58
CA VAL A 66 10.18 -7.99 21.28
C VAL A 66 11.05 -7.59 20.09
N HIS A 67 12.25 -8.16 19.97
CA HIS A 67 13.17 -7.85 18.87
C HIS A 67 12.61 -8.33 17.53
N LEU A 68 11.99 -9.52 17.51
CA LEU A 68 11.36 -10.06 16.32
C LEU A 68 10.13 -9.22 15.93
N PHE A 69 9.34 -8.78 16.92
CA PHE A 69 8.24 -7.86 16.71
C PHE A 69 8.71 -6.54 16.07
N ILE A 70 9.75 -5.92 16.61
CA ILE A 70 10.34 -4.68 16.06
C ILE A 70 10.86 -4.91 14.63
N ALA A 71 11.50 -6.04 14.35
CA ALA A 71 11.96 -6.39 13.01
C ALA A 71 10.78 -6.52 12.02
N CYS A 72 9.70 -7.20 12.40
CA CYS A 72 8.48 -7.27 11.60
C CYS A 72 7.91 -5.87 11.33
N ARG A 73 7.86 -4.99 12.35
CA ARG A 73 7.39 -3.61 12.22
C ARG A 73 8.23 -2.81 11.24
N PHE A 74 9.55 -2.96 11.30
CA PHE A 74 10.47 -2.34 10.34
C PHE A 74 10.21 -2.82 8.91
N LEU A 75 10.10 -4.13 8.69
CA LEU A 75 9.84 -4.71 7.35
C LEU A 75 8.47 -4.27 6.78
N ILE A 76 7.45 -4.13 7.63
CA ILE A 76 6.15 -3.56 7.23
C ILE A 76 6.34 -2.10 6.76
N GLY A 77 7.15 -1.32 7.45
CA GLY A 77 7.51 0.04 7.03
C GLY A 77 8.19 0.06 5.67
N VAL A 78 9.17 -0.82 5.45
CA VAL A 78 9.85 -0.96 4.16
C VAL A 78 8.86 -1.31 3.04
N GLY A 79 7.97 -2.27 3.28
CA GLY A 79 6.98 -2.74 2.31
C GLY A 79 5.88 -1.73 1.97
N THR A 80 5.56 -0.79 2.87
CA THR A 80 4.52 0.24 2.63
C THR A 80 5.09 1.52 2.01
N ALA A 81 6.41 1.73 2.06
CA ALA A 81 7.07 2.93 1.56
C ALA A 81 6.75 3.29 0.09
N PRO A 82 6.84 2.37 -0.90
CA PRO A 82 6.69 2.76 -2.30
C PRO A 82 5.24 3.03 -2.73
N VAL A 83 4.24 2.81 -1.87
CA VAL A 83 2.82 2.85 -2.26
C VAL A 83 2.42 4.19 -2.85
N ILE A 84 2.67 5.29 -2.13
CA ILE A 84 2.31 6.64 -2.57
C ILE A 84 3.09 7.11 -3.80
N PRO A 85 4.44 7.01 -3.88
CA PRO A 85 5.17 7.46 -5.06
C PRO A 85 4.81 6.66 -6.32
N VAL A 86 4.60 5.34 -6.20
CA VAL A 86 4.17 4.52 -7.33
C VAL A 86 2.74 4.86 -7.75
N LEU A 87 1.86 5.18 -6.80
CA LEU A 87 0.50 5.63 -7.09
C LEU A 87 0.49 6.94 -7.91
N PHE A 88 1.32 7.92 -7.55
CA PHE A 88 1.50 9.13 -8.37
C PHE A 88 2.08 8.82 -9.75
N HIS A 89 3.05 7.90 -9.83
CA HIS A 89 3.59 7.44 -11.12
C HIS A 89 2.50 6.82 -12.01
N LEU A 90 1.66 5.94 -11.46
CA LEU A 90 0.56 5.31 -12.19
C LEU A 90 -0.48 6.34 -12.65
N ILE A 91 -0.91 7.24 -11.76
CA ILE A 91 -1.84 8.33 -12.09
C ILE A 91 -1.29 9.18 -13.24
N SER A 92 0.02 9.49 -13.22
CA SER A 92 0.64 10.31 -14.28
C SER A 92 0.58 9.66 -15.66
N ARG A 93 0.59 8.33 -15.73
CA ARG A 93 0.60 7.58 -16.99
C ARG A 93 -0.78 7.17 -17.47
N TRP A 94 -1.74 7.00 -16.56
CA TRP A 94 -3.06 6.44 -16.85
C TRP A 94 -4.15 7.51 -16.98
N ILE A 95 -3.96 8.68 -16.37
CA ILE A 95 -4.98 9.72 -16.29
C ILE A 95 -4.56 10.93 -17.14
N PRO A 96 -5.45 11.44 -18.03
CA PRO A 96 -5.22 12.67 -18.79
C PRO A 96 -4.88 13.86 -17.88
N GLU A 97 -4.05 14.78 -18.38
CA GLU A 97 -3.55 15.91 -17.57
C GLU A 97 -4.68 16.80 -17.02
N SER A 98 -5.76 16.98 -17.78
CA SER A 98 -6.93 17.79 -17.40
C SER A 98 -7.67 17.26 -16.17
N GLU A 99 -7.67 15.95 -15.95
CA GLU A 99 -8.41 15.30 -14.86
C GLU A 99 -7.49 14.71 -13.78
N ARG A 100 -6.17 14.81 -13.97
CA ARG A 100 -5.17 14.18 -13.11
C ARG A 100 -5.30 14.63 -11.66
N SER A 101 -5.43 15.93 -11.41
CA SER A 101 -5.53 16.48 -10.06
C SER A 101 -6.81 16.06 -9.34
N PHE A 102 -7.93 16.00 -10.05
CA PHE A 102 -9.20 15.55 -9.48
C PHE A 102 -9.15 14.06 -9.10
N ASN A 103 -8.70 13.20 -10.02
CA ASN A 103 -8.57 11.77 -9.76
C ASN A 103 -7.53 11.46 -8.69
N ALA A 104 -6.39 12.16 -8.66
CA ALA A 104 -5.41 12.02 -7.59
C ALA A 104 -6.00 12.38 -6.23
N SER A 105 -6.77 13.47 -6.17
CA SER A 105 -7.46 13.89 -4.94
C SER A 105 -8.50 12.86 -4.49
N PHE A 106 -9.26 12.29 -5.43
CA PHE A 106 -10.24 11.24 -5.15
C PHE A 106 -9.57 9.97 -4.61
N ILE A 107 -8.46 9.53 -5.22
CA ILE A 107 -7.70 8.35 -4.77
C ILE A 107 -7.09 8.58 -3.38
N LEU A 108 -6.53 9.77 -3.13
CA LEU A 108 -5.99 10.13 -1.82
C LEU A 108 -7.09 10.25 -0.76
N ALA A 109 -8.27 10.74 -1.12
CA ALA A 109 -9.44 10.74 -0.23
C ALA A 109 -9.84 9.30 0.14
N GLY A 110 -9.80 8.38 -0.83
CA GLY A 110 -9.99 6.94 -0.60
C GLY A 110 -9.00 6.36 0.42
N TYR A 111 -7.71 6.75 0.36
CA TYR A 111 -6.71 6.36 1.36
C TYR A 111 -7.07 6.86 2.77
N GLY A 112 -7.55 8.09 2.89
CA GLY A 112 -8.00 8.65 4.17
C GLY A 112 -9.22 7.91 4.74
N VAL A 113 -10.24 7.66 3.92
CA VAL A 113 -11.43 6.90 4.31
C VAL A 113 -11.06 5.47 4.72
N GLY A 114 -10.20 4.80 3.96
CA GLY A 114 -9.72 3.46 4.28
C GLY A 114 -8.97 3.41 5.62
N THR A 115 -8.13 4.41 5.91
CA THR A 115 -7.42 4.54 7.19
C THR A 115 -8.40 4.70 8.35
N PHE A 116 -9.41 5.56 8.19
CA PHE A 116 -10.45 5.77 9.19
C PHE A 116 -11.24 4.49 9.48
N LEU A 117 -11.71 3.81 8.44
CA LEU A 117 -12.42 2.54 8.57
C LEU A 117 -11.54 1.46 9.21
N SER A 118 -10.24 1.42 8.88
CA SER A 118 -9.29 0.50 9.48
C SER A 118 -9.11 0.74 10.97
N PHE A 119 -9.03 2.00 11.42
CA PHE A 119 -8.97 2.31 12.85
C PHE A 119 -10.27 1.97 13.58
N LEU A 120 -11.42 2.23 12.96
CA LEU A 120 -12.72 1.90 13.55
C LEU A 120 -12.86 0.39 13.75
N THR A 121 -12.60 -0.40 12.70
CA THR A 121 -12.66 -1.86 12.77
C THR A 121 -11.61 -2.42 13.72
N SER A 122 -10.40 -1.87 13.75
CA SER A 122 -9.37 -2.26 14.72
C SER A 122 -9.82 -2.05 16.16
N GLY A 123 -10.46 -0.91 16.46
CA GLY A 123 -11.02 -0.63 17.78
C GLY A 123 -12.11 -1.62 18.19
N MET A 124 -13.03 -1.94 17.26
CA MET A 124 -14.10 -2.92 17.50
C MET A 124 -13.55 -4.34 17.69
N LEU A 125 -12.58 -4.74 16.86
CA LEU A 125 -11.94 -6.05 16.91
C LEU A 125 -11.13 -6.25 18.20
N CYS A 126 -10.38 -5.23 18.63
CA CYS A 126 -9.67 -5.25 19.91
C CYS A 126 -10.60 -5.34 21.13
N ALA A 127 -11.84 -4.84 21.02
CA ALA A 127 -12.84 -4.96 22.08
C ALA A 127 -13.49 -6.36 22.12
N SER A 128 -13.54 -7.04 20.97
CA SER A 128 -14.08 -8.40 20.83
C SER A 128 -13.08 -9.48 21.28
N GLU A 129 -13.57 -10.70 21.58
CA GLU A 129 -12.71 -11.88 21.84
C GLU A 129 -12.37 -12.66 20.56
N PHE A 130 -12.80 -12.16 19.40
CA PHE A 130 -12.61 -12.81 18.11
C PHE A 130 -11.11 -13.03 17.81
N LEU A 131 -10.70 -14.25 17.49
CA LEU A 131 -9.31 -14.65 17.19
C LEU A 131 -8.26 -14.20 18.23
N GLY A 132 -8.63 -14.15 19.52
CA GLY A 132 -7.75 -13.72 20.60
C GLY A 132 -7.72 -12.20 20.84
N GLY A 133 -8.69 -11.46 20.31
CA GLY A 133 -8.83 -10.02 20.50
C GLY A 133 -7.93 -9.22 19.58
N TRP A 134 -6.83 -8.67 20.10
CA TRP A 134 -5.93 -7.79 19.34
C TRP A 134 -5.21 -8.45 18.13
N PRO A 135 -4.85 -9.77 18.12
CA PRO A 135 -4.23 -10.41 16.97
C PRO A 135 -5.12 -10.44 15.73
N SER A 136 -6.45 -10.40 15.93
CA SER A 136 -7.44 -10.46 14.85
C SER A 136 -7.26 -9.33 13.83
N VAL A 137 -6.86 -8.14 14.30
CA VAL A 137 -6.60 -6.96 13.46
C VAL A 137 -5.49 -7.23 12.46
N PHE A 138 -4.42 -7.89 12.91
CA PHE A 138 -3.26 -8.20 12.08
C PHE A 138 -3.55 -9.34 11.10
N TYR A 139 -4.32 -10.34 11.52
CA TYR A 139 -4.73 -11.42 10.61
C TYR A 139 -5.70 -10.93 9.55
N ILE A 140 -6.72 -10.14 9.91
CA ILE A 140 -7.69 -9.61 8.94
C ILE A 140 -6.98 -8.64 7.98
N GLY A 141 -6.17 -7.72 8.50
CA GLY A 141 -5.40 -6.78 7.68
C GLY A 141 -4.41 -7.49 6.75
N GLY A 142 -3.64 -8.45 7.27
CA GLY A 142 -2.68 -9.21 6.47
C GLY A 142 -3.36 -10.02 5.36
N ASN A 143 -4.46 -10.71 5.66
CA ASN A 143 -5.22 -11.48 4.66
C ASN A 143 -5.90 -10.58 3.62
N GLN A 144 -6.42 -9.41 4.01
CA GLN A 144 -7.01 -8.45 3.07
C GLN A 144 -5.96 -7.97 2.05
N SER A 145 -4.76 -7.65 2.51
CA SER A 145 -3.66 -7.21 1.63
C SER A 145 -3.16 -8.33 0.71
N ILE A 146 -3.14 -9.59 1.17
CA ILE A 146 -2.89 -10.76 0.31
C ILE A 146 -3.99 -10.92 -0.75
N GLY A 147 -5.26 -10.71 -0.37
CA GLY A 147 -6.38 -10.73 -1.30
C GLY A 147 -6.25 -9.67 -2.41
N GLN A 148 -5.85 -8.45 -2.04
CA GLN A 148 -5.57 -7.39 -3.01
C GLN A 148 -4.39 -7.75 -3.92
N TYR A 149 -3.32 -8.33 -3.38
CA TYR A 149 -2.20 -8.85 -4.18
C TYR A 149 -2.70 -9.85 -5.23
N LEU A 150 -3.52 -10.83 -4.84
CA LEU A 150 -4.03 -11.87 -5.73
C LEU A 150 -4.96 -11.30 -6.82
N SER A 151 -5.81 -10.33 -6.48
CA SER A 151 -6.66 -9.65 -7.47
C SER A 151 -5.82 -8.93 -8.49
N VAL A 152 -4.89 -8.07 -8.05
CA VAL A 152 -4.06 -7.27 -8.95
C VAL A 152 -3.13 -8.13 -9.79
N HIS A 153 -2.65 -9.26 -9.25
CA HIS A 153 -1.89 -10.25 -10.01
C HIS A 153 -2.75 -10.87 -11.12
N LYS A 154 -3.97 -11.35 -10.82
CA LYS A 154 -4.91 -11.90 -11.82
C LYS A 154 -5.31 -10.87 -12.88
N ASP A 155 -5.59 -9.64 -12.46
CA ASP A 155 -5.91 -8.52 -13.37
C ASP A 155 -4.72 -8.11 -14.24
N SER A 156 -3.49 -8.39 -13.78
CA SER A 156 -2.27 -8.25 -14.57
C SER A 156 -2.15 -9.26 -15.72
N PHE A 157 -2.73 -10.45 -15.58
CA PHE A 157 -2.75 -11.48 -16.63
C PHE A 157 -3.94 -11.32 -17.58
N SER A 158 -5.04 -10.70 -17.13
CA SER A 158 -6.28 -10.64 -17.91
C SER A 158 -6.33 -9.49 -18.91
N ASN A 159 -5.65 -8.35 -18.71
CA ASN A 159 -5.56 -7.28 -19.71
C ASN A 159 -4.40 -6.29 -19.44
N PRO A 160 -3.75 -5.76 -20.49
CA PRO A 160 -3.27 -4.39 -20.53
C PRO A 160 -4.33 -3.51 -21.23
N PRO A 161 -5.35 -2.94 -20.55
CA PRO A 161 -6.36 -2.18 -21.26
C PRO A 161 -6.05 -0.68 -21.23
N THR A 162 -4.97 -0.20 -21.86
CA THR A 162 -4.89 1.26 -22.17
C THR A 162 -3.87 1.72 -23.24
N SER A 163 -3.33 0.87 -24.11
CA SER A 163 -2.75 1.39 -25.37
C SER A 163 -3.85 1.62 -26.41
N LYS A 164 -4.86 0.75 -26.49
CA LYS A 164 -5.94 0.86 -27.51
C LYS A 164 -6.78 2.12 -27.41
N ARG A 165 -7.15 2.58 -26.19
CA ARG A 165 -7.96 3.81 -26.03
C ARG A 165 -7.19 5.09 -26.33
N LEU A 166 -5.90 5.14 -25.99
CA LEU A 166 -5.04 6.27 -26.33
C LEU A 166 -4.68 6.26 -27.82
N GLU A 167 -4.46 5.08 -28.42
CA GLU A 167 -4.32 4.96 -29.88
C GLU A 167 -5.61 5.35 -30.61
N GLU A 168 -6.79 4.89 -30.17
CA GLU A 168 -8.07 5.28 -30.78
C GLU A 168 -8.37 6.78 -30.62
N ALA A 169 -8.06 7.38 -29.46
CA ALA A 169 -8.21 8.82 -29.25
C ALA A 169 -7.18 9.65 -30.06
N VAL A 170 -5.91 9.24 -30.08
CA VAL A 170 -4.86 9.91 -30.85
C VAL A 170 -5.09 9.77 -32.35
N VAL A 171 -5.48 8.58 -32.84
CA VAL A 171 -5.75 8.33 -34.27
C VAL A 171 -7.05 9.02 -34.71
N GLY A 172 -8.07 9.07 -33.85
CA GLY A 172 -9.32 9.79 -34.11
C GLY A 172 -9.14 11.32 -34.18
N ASP A 173 -8.28 11.89 -33.33
CA ASP A 173 -8.03 13.33 -33.30
C ASP A 173 -6.77 13.77 -34.09
N TRP A 174 -5.99 12.83 -34.64
CA TRP A 174 -4.82 13.08 -35.50
C TRP A 174 -5.10 14.08 -36.65
N PRO A 175 -6.23 13.98 -37.38
CA PRO A 175 -6.53 14.93 -38.46
C PRO A 175 -6.81 16.35 -37.96
N LYS A 176 -7.28 16.51 -36.71
CA LYS A 176 -7.57 17.83 -36.11
C LYS A 176 -6.31 18.49 -35.57
N MET A 177 -5.37 17.72 -35.04
CA MET A 177 -4.08 18.23 -34.56
C MET A 177 -3.16 18.74 -35.67
N ILE A 178 -3.21 18.11 -36.86
CA ILE A 178 -2.44 18.59 -38.02
C ILE A 178 -2.93 19.96 -38.51
N LYS A 179 -4.25 20.22 -38.45
CA LYS A 179 -4.82 21.51 -38.85
C LYS A 179 -4.44 22.67 -37.94
N PHE A 180 -4.13 22.41 -36.67
CA PHE A 180 -3.75 23.44 -35.69
C PHE A 180 -2.27 23.87 -35.78
N LYS A 181 -1.43 23.11 -36.50
CA LYS A 181 -0.01 23.44 -36.73
C LYS A 181 0.28 24.10 -38.08
N ALA A 182 -0.75 24.36 -38.89
CA ALA A 182 -0.63 24.93 -40.24
C ALA A 182 -1.17 26.37 -40.36
N LEU A 183 -1.46 27.03 -39.24
CA LEU A 183 -1.79 28.45 -39.10
C LEU A 183 -0.79 29.08 -38.12
#